data_AF-A0AAD1GZD7-F1
#
_entry.id   AF-A0AAD1GZD7-F1
#
_cell.length_a   1.000
_cell.length_b   1.000
_cell.length_c   1.000
_cell.angle_alpha   90.00
_cell.angle_beta   90.00
_cell.angle_gamma   90.00
#
_symmetry.space_group_name_H-M   'P 1'
#
loop_
_entity.id
_entity.type
_entity.pdbx_description
1 polymer ?
#
loop_
_entity_poly.entity_id
_entity_poly.type
_entity_poly.pdbx_seq_one_letter_code
_entity_poly.pdbx_strand_id
1 'polypeptide(L)'
;MRIAASRLLAALLAVLTLSACVMPGGGRGGDVIVYEAGRVLARLTLSELQHLPQAEVVTPQSRGTRVQKGPTVRCVIHAAGVTNVESLRVEGRDPAQTLSAAELDNQVILALTKRNTVKLAGAQLDIERWVRDVTALVVNP
;
A
#
# COMPACT_ATOMS: atom_id res chain seq x y z
N MET A 1 -57.63 -37.34 20.92
CA MET A 1 -57.56 -35.97 21.48
C MET A 1 -56.64 -35.95 22.69
N ARG A 2 -55.44 -35.36 22.57
CA ARG A 2 -54.82 -34.41 23.52
C ARG A 2 -53.39 -34.15 23.07
N ILE A 3 -53.14 -32.86 22.85
CA ILE A 3 -51.97 -32.23 22.27
C ILE A 3 -51.00 -31.89 23.41
N ALA A 4 -49.70 -32.11 23.20
CA ALA A 4 -48.60 -31.43 23.90
C ALA A 4 -47.37 -31.57 22.98
N ALA A 5 -47.01 -30.62 22.12
CA ALA A 5 -46.42 -29.29 22.37
C ALA A 5 -45.10 -29.35 23.15
N SER A 6 -44.07 -28.71 22.59
CA SER A 6 -42.71 -28.43 23.13
C SER A 6 -41.62 -29.37 22.58
N ARG A 7 -40.48 -28.92 22.04
CA ARG A 7 -39.82 -27.60 21.98
C ARG A 7 -38.83 -27.61 20.80
N LEU A 8 -38.72 -26.47 20.11
CA LEU A 8 -37.65 -26.19 19.15
C LEU A 8 -36.27 -26.32 19.82
N LEU A 9 -35.32 -26.96 19.14
CA LEU A 9 -33.90 -26.66 19.29
C LEU A 9 -33.35 -26.28 17.91
N ALA A 10 -33.25 -24.98 17.68
CA ALA A 10 -32.47 -24.42 16.58
C ALA A 10 -31.01 -24.39 17.01
N ALA A 11 -30.19 -25.26 16.44
CA ALA A 11 -28.73 -25.21 16.62
C ALA A 11 -28.16 -24.14 15.66
N LEU A 12 -27.91 -22.94 16.17
CA LEU A 12 -27.07 -21.96 15.48
C LEU A 12 -25.61 -22.42 15.56
N LEU A 13 -25.05 -22.91 14.44
CA LEU A 13 -23.61 -22.98 14.26
C LEU A 13 -23.10 -21.57 13.93
N ALA A 14 -22.54 -20.89 14.93
CA ALA A 14 -21.73 -19.70 14.71
C ALA A 14 -20.37 -20.13 14.15
N VAL A 15 -20.18 -19.97 12.84
CA VAL A 15 -18.87 -20.10 12.21
C VAL A 15 -18.09 -18.82 12.50
N LEU A 16 -17.24 -18.84 13.54
CA LEU A 16 -16.19 -17.85 13.72
C LEU A 16 -15.09 -18.12 12.67
N THR A 17 -15.11 -17.40 11.55
CA THR A 17 -13.91 -17.28 10.72
C THR A 17 -12.96 -16.32 11.42
N LEU A 18 -11.96 -16.87 12.12
CA LEU A 18 -10.78 -16.10 12.50
C LEU A 18 -10.08 -15.67 11.20
N SER A 19 -10.39 -14.45 10.75
CA SER A 19 -9.58 -13.77 9.75
C SER A 19 -8.24 -13.46 10.43
N ALA A 20 -7.24 -14.29 10.16
CA ALA A 20 -5.89 -14.07 10.64
C ALA A 20 -5.39 -12.74 10.06
N CYS A 21 -5.29 -11.72 10.90
CA CYS A 21 -4.47 -10.56 10.63
C CYS A 21 -3.02 -11.03 10.45
N VAL A 22 -2.64 -11.40 9.23
CA VAL A 22 -1.25 -11.48 8.84
C VAL A 22 -0.73 -10.04 8.92
N MET A 23 -0.15 -9.70 10.06
CA MET A 23 0.69 -8.52 10.21
C MET A 23 2.10 -8.94 9.79
N PRO A 24 2.56 -8.63 8.56
CA PRO A 24 3.96 -8.83 8.23
C PRO A 24 4.79 -7.94 9.15
N GLY A 25 5.61 -8.60 9.97
CA GLY A 25 6.41 -8.01 11.03
C GLY A 25 7.38 -6.95 10.54
N GLY A 26 7.61 -5.97 11.42
CA GLY A 26 8.56 -4.88 11.22
C GLY A 26 10.00 -5.38 11.13
N GLY A 27 10.57 -5.30 9.94
CA GLY A 27 12.00 -5.28 9.70
C GLY A 27 12.45 -3.85 9.41
N ARG A 28 13.56 -3.42 10.02
CA ARG A 28 14.24 -2.16 9.65
C ARG A 28 14.60 -2.21 8.16
N GLY A 29 13.93 -1.37 7.36
CA GLY A 29 14.07 -1.31 5.90
C GLY A 29 13.35 -2.48 5.21
N GLY A 30 12.02 -2.38 5.11
CA GLY A 30 11.18 -3.44 4.56
C GLY A 30 11.08 -3.37 3.03
N ASP A 31 10.87 -4.55 2.43
CA ASP A 31 10.42 -4.69 1.06
C ASP A 31 9.07 -3.97 0.87
N VAL A 32 8.84 -3.44 -0.33
CA VAL A 32 7.53 -2.95 -0.74
C VAL A 32 6.80 -4.09 -1.44
N ILE A 33 5.70 -4.55 -0.86
CA ILE A 33 4.88 -5.62 -1.44
C ILE A 33 3.78 -5.02 -2.31
N VAL A 34 3.68 -5.47 -3.56
CA VAL A 34 2.59 -5.08 -4.45
C VAL A 34 1.52 -6.17 -4.44
N TYR A 35 0.31 -5.78 -4.08
CA TYR A 35 -0.87 -6.64 -4.06
C TYR A 35 -1.83 -6.23 -5.17
N GLU A 36 -2.53 -7.21 -5.73
CA GLU A 36 -3.69 -7.00 -6.59
C GLU A 36 -4.70 -8.12 -6.31
N ALA A 37 -5.97 -7.77 -6.13
CA ALA A 37 -7.05 -8.73 -5.83
C ALA A 37 -6.70 -9.73 -4.69
N GLY A 38 -6.02 -9.24 -3.65
CA GLY A 38 -5.61 -10.05 -2.49
C GLY A 38 -4.41 -10.99 -2.73
N ARG A 39 -3.80 -10.95 -3.91
CA ARG A 39 -2.61 -11.74 -4.28
C ARG A 39 -1.36 -10.87 -4.28
N VAL A 40 -0.23 -11.43 -3.86
CA VAL A 40 1.08 -10.77 -4.01
C VAL A 40 1.52 -10.91 -5.46
N LEU A 41 1.72 -9.78 -6.15
CA LEU A 41 2.31 -9.75 -7.48
C LEU A 41 3.83 -9.70 -7.42
N ALA A 42 4.38 -8.87 -6.52
CA ALA A 42 5.82 -8.72 -6.34
C ALA A 42 6.16 -8.35 -4.90
N ARG A 43 7.39 -8.68 -4.51
CA ARG A 43 8.06 -8.16 -3.31
C ARG A 43 9.32 -7.45 -3.80
N LEU A 44 9.35 -6.14 -3.66
CA LEU A 44 10.43 -5.31 -4.18
C LEU A 44 11.33 -4.87 -3.04
N THR A 45 12.57 -5.32 -3.07
CA THR A 45 13.62 -4.88 -2.17
C THR A 45 13.99 -3.42 -2.43
N LEU A 46 14.63 -2.78 -1.44
CA LEU A 46 15.16 -1.43 -1.63
C LEU A 46 16.15 -1.35 -2.81
N SER A 47 16.95 -2.40 -3.02
CA SER A 47 17.89 -2.47 -4.15
C SER A 47 17.14 -2.50 -5.49
N GLU A 48 16.10 -3.31 -5.64
CA GLU A 48 15.31 -3.33 -6.87
C GLU A 48 14.65 -1.98 -7.15
N LEU A 49 14.11 -1.33 -6.11
CA LEU A 49 13.55 0.03 -6.23
C LEU A 49 14.60 1.08 -6.66
N GLN A 50 15.88 0.91 -6.31
CA GLN A 50 16.99 1.78 -6.76
C GLN A 50 17.32 1.59 -8.24
N HIS A 51 17.13 0.38 -8.76
CA HIS A 51 17.43 0.05 -10.16
C HIS A 51 16.30 0.42 -11.13
N LEU A 52 15.10 0.70 -10.62
CA LEU A 52 14.02 1.29 -11.43
C LEU A 52 14.40 2.71 -11.91
N PRO A 53 13.82 3.20 -13.03
CA PRO A 53 13.95 4.59 -13.44
C PRO A 53 13.67 5.57 -12.30
N GLN A 54 14.67 6.38 -11.95
CA GLN A 54 14.59 7.35 -10.87
C GLN A 54 14.07 8.70 -11.37
N ALA A 55 13.19 9.32 -10.61
CA ALA A 55 12.73 10.69 -10.82
C ALA A 55 13.17 11.58 -9.64
N GLU A 56 13.34 12.87 -9.92
CA GLU A 56 13.51 13.90 -8.91
C GLU A 56 12.30 14.83 -8.93
N VAL A 57 11.66 15.00 -7.76
CA VAL A 57 10.45 15.79 -7.61
C VAL A 57 10.69 16.90 -6.59
N VAL A 58 10.48 18.14 -7.03
CA VAL A 58 10.52 19.31 -6.14
C VAL A 58 9.23 19.33 -5.31
N THR A 59 9.38 19.38 -3.99
CA THR A 59 8.32 19.38 -2.98
C THR A 59 8.50 20.59 -2.05
N PRO A 60 8.10 21.79 -2.47
CA PRO A 60 8.27 23.01 -1.67
C PRO A 60 7.58 22.94 -0.30
N GLN A 61 6.50 22.17 -0.21
CA GLN A 61 5.73 21.91 1.02
C GLN A 61 6.49 21.06 2.05
N SER A 62 7.57 20.39 1.63
CA SER A 62 8.41 19.60 2.53
C SER A 62 9.07 20.49 3.59
N ARG A 63 8.88 20.15 4.87
CA ARG A 63 9.63 20.78 5.98
C ARG A 63 11.09 20.31 6.07
N GLY A 64 11.45 19.24 5.34
CA GLY A 64 12.79 18.67 5.29
C GLY A 64 13.42 18.87 3.91
N THR A 65 13.92 17.78 3.32
CA THR A 65 14.46 17.80 1.96
C THR A 65 13.39 18.28 0.97
N ARG A 66 13.67 19.34 0.20
CA ARG A 66 12.73 19.90 -0.80
C ARG A 66 12.81 19.22 -2.16
N VAL A 67 13.84 18.44 -2.42
CA VAL A 67 13.92 17.57 -3.61
C VAL A 67 13.85 16.13 -3.15
N GLN A 68 12.84 15.40 -3.60
CA GLN A 68 12.67 13.98 -3.31
C GLN A 68 13.16 13.16 -4.50
N LYS A 69 13.76 12.00 -4.24
CA LYS A 69 14.30 11.13 -5.29
C LYS A 69 13.84 9.69 -5.09
N GLY A 70 13.37 9.08 -6.17
CA GLY A 70 12.88 7.71 -6.18
C GLY A 70 12.15 7.37 -7.48
N PRO A 71 11.78 6.10 -7.70
CA PRO A 71 10.93 5.73 -8.82
C PRO A 71 9.52 6.30 -8.65
N THR A 72 8.85 6.57 -9.77
CA THR A 72 7.43 6.93 -9.74
C THR A 72 6.61 5.76 -9.25
N VAL A 73 5.51 6.02 -8.54
CA VAL A 73 4.62 4.95 -8.06
C VAL A 73 4.12 4.10 -9.23
N ARG A 74 3.81 4.75 -10.36
CA ARG A 74 3.42 4.08 -11.60
C ARG A 74 4.50 3.13 -12.14
N CYS A 75 5.76 3.54 -12.11
CA CYS A 75 6.87 2.69 -12.53
C CYS A 75 7.01 1.44 -11.63
N VAL A 76 6.85 1.62 -10.33
CA VAL A 76 6.93 0.54 -9.34
C VAL A 76 5.85 -0.52 -9.57
N ILE A 77 4.59 -0.11 -9.72
CA ILE A 77 3.49 -1.07 -9.93
C ILE A 77 3.57 -1.73 -11.32
N HIS A 78 4.02 -1.02 -12.35
CA HIS A 78 4.24 -1.62 -13.68
C HIS A 78 5.38 -2.65 -13.65
N ALA A 79 6.46 -2.38 -12.91
CA ALA A 79 7.54 -3.36 -12.69
C ALA A 79 7.06 -4.61 -11.94
N ALA A 80 6.00 -4.49 -11.14
CA ALA A 80 5.33 -5.62 -10.49
C ALA A 80 4.32 -6.36 -11.39
N GLY A 81 4.16 -5.95 -12.66
CA GLY A 81 3.27 -6.59 -13.62
C GLY A 81 1.82 -6.06 -13.63
N VAL A 82 1.55 -4.94 -12.96
CA VAL A 82 0.21 -4.32 -12.95
C VAL A 82 -0.08 -3.69 -14.31
N THR A 83 -1.22 -4.07 -14.91
CA THR A 83 -1.63 -3.59 -16.24
C THR A 83 -2.80 -2.61 -16.21
N ASN A 84 -3.61 -2.61 -15.14
CA ASN A 84 -4.75 -1.72 -14.98
C ASN A 84 -4.84 -1.23 -13.53
N VAL A 85 -5.29 0.01 -13.34
CA VAL A 85 -5.42 0.63 -12.01
C VAL A 85 -6.56 1.62 -12.02
N GLU A 86 -7.62 1.35 -11.27
CA GLU A 86 -8.64 2.33 -10.90
C GLU A 86 -8.18 3.15 -9.68
N SER A 87 -7.64 2.47 -8.68
CA SER A 87 -7.07 3.12 -7.48
C SER A 87 -5.94 2.32 -6.86
N LEU A 88 -5.09 3.02 -6.10
CA LEU A 88 -3.97 2.44 -5.39
C LEU A 88 -4.00 2.86 -3.93
N ARG A 89 -4.07 1.90 -3.03
CA ARG A 89 -3.90 2.15 -1.60
C ARG A 89 -2.44 1.93 -1.21
N VAL A 90 -1.83 2.95 -0.61
CA VAL A 90 -0.45 2.94 -0.14
C VAL A 90 -0.46 2.81 1.38
N GLU A 91 0.21 1.78 1.89
CA GLU A 91 0.28 1.46 3.31
C GLU A 91 1.71 1.60 3.85
N GLY A 92 1.81 2.04 5.11
CA GLY A 92 3.06 2.22 5.80
C GLY A 92 2.82 2.67 7.24
N ARG A 93 3.76 3.41 7.81
CA ARG A 93 3.70 3.86 9.21
C ARG A 93 2.64 4.95 9.45
N ASP A 94 2.43 5.81 8.46
CA ASP A 94 1.44 6.88 8.54
C ASP A 94 0.06 6.39 8.05
N PRO A 95 -1.05 7.11 8.30
CA PRO A 95 -2.36 6.72 7.81
C PRO A 95 -2.33 6.43 6.31
N ALA A 96 -2.78 5.23 5.93
CA ALA A 96 -2.77 4.77 4.56
C ALA A 96 -3.56 5.72 3.64
N GLN A 97 -3.06 5.90 2.43
CA GLN A 97 -3.62 6.83 1.45
C GLN A 97 -4.10 6.09 0.23
N THR A 98 -5.25 6.50 -0.30
CA THR A 98 -5.72 6.04 -1.59
C THR A 98 -5.44 7.12 -2.63
N LEU A 99 -4.81 6.70 -3.73
CA LEU A 99 -4.57 7.51 -4.91
C LEU A 99 -5.46 7.00 -6.03
N SER A 100 -6.13 7.90 -6.73
CA SER A 100 -6.81 7.59 -7.99
C SER A 100 -5.81 7.36 -9.12
N ALA A 101 -6.23 6.71 -10.20
CA ALA A 101 -5.43 6.56 -11.41
C ALA A 101 -4.85 7.89 -11.93
N ALA A 102 -5.62 8.98 -11.83
CA ALA A 102 -5.21 10.31 -12.28
C ALA A 102 -4.09 10.92 -11.42
N GLU A 103 -4.00 10.56 -10.14
CA GLU A 103 -2.93 10.99 -9.24
C GLU A 103 -1.64 10.19 -9.43
N LEU A 104 -1.66 9.05 -10.13
CA LEU A 104 -0.47 8.23 -10.43
C LEU A 104 0.35 8.78 -11.60
N ASP A 105 0.69 10.06 -11.51
CA ASP A 105 1.47 10.79 -12.51
C ASP A 105 3.00 10.64 -12.31
N ASN A 106 3.78 11.40 -13.06
CA ASN A 106 5.24 11.41 -12.96
C ASN A 106 5.78 12.22 -11.77
N GLN A 107 4.92 12.85 -10.97
CA GLN A 107 5.26 13.67 -9.82
C GLN A 107 4.93 13.00 -8.48
N VAL A 108 4.32 11.81 -8.49
CA VAL A 108 4.14 10.98 -7.29
C VAL A 108 5.13 9.81 -7.29
N ILE A 109 5.99 9.80 -6.29
CA ILE A 109 7.14 8.88 -6.20
C ILE A 109 7.18 8.12 -4.89
N LEU A 110 7.88 6.99 -4.93
CA LEU A 110 8.37 6.29 -3.74
C LEU A 110 9.80 6.76 -3.45
N ALA A 111 9.93 7.81 -2.67
CA ALA A 111 11.21 8.40 -2.31
C ALA A 111 12.02 7.47 -1.39
N LEU A 112 13.28 7.23 -1.75
CA LEU A 112 14.20 6.44 -0.94
C LEU A 112 14.84 7.33 0.13
N THR A 113 14.74 6.91 1.39
CA THR A 113 15.25 7.71 2.51
C THR A 113 16.64 7.27 2.94
N LYS A 114 17.38 8.17 3.59
CA LYS A 114 18.69 7.86 4.21
C LYS A 114 18.64 6.78 5.30
N ARG A 115 17.44 6.41 5.76
CA ARG A 115 17.23 5.35 6.76
C ARG A 115 16.95 3.98 6.13
N ASN A 116 17.20 3.83 4.82
CA ASN A 116 16.90 2.63 4.06
C ASN A 116 15.41 2.26 4.13
N THR A 117 14.54 3.27 4.09
CA THR A 117 13.08 3.08 4.00
C THR A 117 12.52 3.83 2.80
N VAL A 118 11.26 3.54 2.47
CA VAL A 118 10.55 4.13 1.35
C VAL A 118 9.47 5.09 1.86
N LYS A 119 9.27 6.22 1.18
CA LYS A 119 8.25 7.21 1.52
C LYS A 119 7.46 7.63 0.28
N LEU A 120 6.14 7.58 0.35
CA LEU A 120 5.27 8.22 -0.62
C LEU A 120 5.39 9.75 -0.52
N ALA A 121 5.71 10.41 -1.62
CA ALA A 121 5.73 11.87 -1.71
C ALA A 121 5.39 12.32 -3.13
N GLY A 122 4.89 13.54 -3.27
CA GLY A 122 4.72 14.15 -4.58
C GLY A 122 4.56 15.66 -4.51
N ALA A 123 4.79 16.35 -5.63
CA ALA A 123 4.74 17.81 -5.69
C ALA A 123 3.33 18.35 -5.42
N GLN A 124 2.32 17.69 -5.99
CA GLN A 124 0.89 18.04 -5.85
C GLN A 124 0.20 17.29 -4.71
N LEU A 125 0.95 16.49 -3.94
CA LEU A 125 0.42 15.73 -2.82
C LEU A 125 0.65 16.52 -1.52
N ASP A 126 -0.45 16.84 -0.83
CA ASP A 126 -0.40 17.47 0.49
C ASP A 126 0.50 16.66 1.44
N ILE A 127 1.23 17.36 2.32
CA ILE A 127 2.24 16.73 3.18
C ILE A 127 1.60 15.73 4.17
N GLU A 128 0.35 15.94 4.53
CA GLU A 128 -0.47 15.07 5.38
C GLU A 128 -0.80 13.73 4.70
N ARG A 129 -0.78 13.71 3.36
CA ARG A 129 -0.98 12.50 2.54
C ARG A 129 0.34 11.78 2.24
N TRP A 130 1.47 12.20 2.81
CA TRP A 130 2.71 11.46 2.66
C TRP A 130 2.74 10.27 3.60
N VAL A 131 3.12 9.11 3.08
CA VAL A 131 3.21 7.87 3.85
C VAL A 131 4.67 7.49 4.01
N ARG A 132 5.17 7.47 5.24
CA ARG A 132 6.54 7.04 5.56
C ARG A 132 6.58 5.55 5.82
N ASP A 133 7.77 5.00 5.56
CA ASP A 133 8.10 3.60 5.80
C ASP A 133 7.05 2.71 5.11
N VAL A 134 6.84 2.97 3.81
CA VAL A 134 5.88 2.25 2.95
C VAL A 134 6.24 0.77 2.92
N THR A 135 5.24 -0.08 3.15
CA THR A 135 5.38 -1.55 3.18
C THR A 135 4.52 -2.24 2.13
N ALA A 136 3.42 -1.62 1.70
CA ALA A 136 2.54 -2.23 0.71
C ALA A 136 1.91 -1.21 -0.25
N LEU A 137 1.73 -1.67 -1.47
CA LEU A 137 0.94 -1.04 -2.52
C LEU A 137 -0.20 -2.00 -2.88
N VAL A 138 -1.44 -1.64 -2.54
CA VAL A 138 -2.62 -2.47 -2.80
C VAL A 138 -3.36 -1.87 -4.00
N VAL A 139 -3.25 -2.55 -5.13
CA VAL A 139 -3.81 -2.17 -6.42
C VAL A 139 -5.25 -2.65 -6.50
N ASN A 140 -6.14 -1.72 -6.86
CA ASN A 140 -7.50 -2.02 -7.30
C ASN A 140 -7.55 -1.71 -8.81
N PRO A 141 -7.65 -2.74 -9.66
CA PRO A 141 -7.71 -2.57 -11.11
C PRO A 141 -9.05 -1.99 -11.55
#